data_AF-A0A3D2TP80-F1
#
_entry.id   AF-A0A3D2TP80-F1
#
_cell.length_a   1.000
_cell.length_b   1.000
_cell.length_c   1.000
_cell.angle_alpha   90.00
_cell.angle_beta   90.00
_cell.angle_gamma   90.00
#
_symmetry.space_group_name_H-M   'P 1'
#
loop_
_entity.id
_entity.type
_entity.pdbx_description
1 polymer ?
#
loop_
_entity_poly.entity_id
_entity_poly.type
_entity_poly.pdbx_seq_one_letter_code
_entity_poly.pdbx_strand_id
1 'polypeptide(L)'
;GKTEVYLQAIEHVVGFGRQAIVLVPEISLTPQTVRRFRARFDSVAVLHSHQTTVERHHQWQRIARGEVQVVVGARSAIFAPT
;
A
#
# COMPACT_ATOMS: atom_id res chain seq x y z
N GLY A 1 -1.13 15.83 -11.98
CA GLY A 1 0.13 16.06 -11.24
C GLY A 1 0.05 15.96 -9.73
N LYS A 2 -0.91 15.25 -9.10
CA LYS A 2 -0.89 15.02 -7.63
C LYS A 2 -0.41 13.63 -7.26
N THR A 3 -0.85 12.60 -8.00
CA THR A 3 -0.38 11.23 -7.78
C THR A 3 1.12 11.11 -7.92
N GLU A 4 1.73 11.82 -8.88
CA GLU A 4 3.19 11.82 -9.07
C GLU A 4 3.93 12.36 -7.85
N VAL A 5 3.44 13.47 -7.27
CA VAL A 5 4.01 14.03 -6.04
C VAL A 5 3.93 13.02 -4.89
N TYR A 6 2.83 12.26 -4.79
CA TYR A 6 2.73 11.20 -3.78
C TYR A 6 3.70 10.06 -4.03
N LEU A 7 3.85 9.61 -5.28
CA LEU A 7 4.80 8.55 -5.63
C LEU A 7 6.23 8.96 -5.29
N GLN A 8 6.64 10.17 -5.65
CA GLN A 8 7.97 10.71 -5.31
C GLN A 8 8.19 10.82 -3.80
N ALA A 9 7.19 11.28 -3.04
CA ALA A 9 7.29 11.35 -1.59
C ALA A 9 7.46 9.95 -0.97
N ILE A 10 6.73 8.95 -1.47
CA ILE A 10 6.82 7.56 -1.02
C ILE A 10 8.17 6.96 -1.39
N GLU A 11 8.68 7.20 -2.59
CA GLU A 11 10.01 6.76 -3.01
C GLU A 11 11.11 7.26 -2.08
N HIS A 12 11.03 8.51 -1.64
CA HIS A 12 11.98 9.06 -0.69
C HIS A 12 11.95 8.29 0.64
N VAL A 13 10.77 7.99 1.17
CA VAL A 13 10.59 7.20 2.40
C VAL A 13 11.11 5.77 2.24
N VAL A 14 10.76 5.11 1.13
CA VAL A 14 11.23 3.76 0.79
C VAL A 14 12.75 3.71 0.62
N GLY A 15 13.36 4.78 0.10
CA GLY A 15 14.81 4.93 -0.02
C GLY A 15 15.56 4.90 1.32
N PHE A 16 14.87 5.20 2.43
CA PHE A 16 15.41 5.04 3.79
C PHE A 16 15.14 3.65 4.41
N GLY A 17 14.64 2.70 3.62
CA GLY A 17 14.25 1.37 4.11
C GLY A 17 13.01 1.38 4.99
N ARG A 18 12.18 2.42 4.92
CA ARG A 18 10.92 2.54 5.68
C ARG A 18 9.73 2.17 4.81
N GLN A 19 8.66 1.71 5.46
CA GLN A 19 7.38 1.43 4.82
C GLN A 19 6.54 2.71 4.70
N ALA A 20 5.66 2.76 3.70
CA ALA A 20 4.71 3.87 3.52
C ALA A 20 3.27 3.35 3.41
N ILE A 21 2.31 4.12 3.92
CA ILE A 21 0.87 3.86 3.76
C ILE A 21 0.25 4.97 2.91
N VAL A 22 -0.53 4.58 1.90
CA VAL A 22 -1.36 5.49 1.10
C VAL A 22 -2.82 5.12 1.28
N LEU A 23 -3.55 6.05 1.89
CA LEU A 23 -4.99 5.93 2.03
C LEU A 23 -5.68 6.53 0.80
N VAL A 24 -6.50 5.73 0.13
CA VAL A 24 -7.34 6.16 -0.99
C VAL A 24 -8.81 5.95 -0.64
N PRO A 25 -9.76 6.68 -1.25
CA PRO A 25 -11.17 6.32 -1.16
C PRO A 25 -11.41 4.88 -1.63
N GLU A 26 -12.33 4.14 -0.99
CA GLU A 26 -12.64 2.74 -1.36
C GLU A 26 -12.97 2.62 -2.86
N ILE A 27 -13.79 3.54 -3.39
CA ILE A 27 -14.16 3.61 -4.81
C ILE A 27 -12.98 3.90 -5.75
N SER A 28 -11.88 4.42 -5.22
CA SER A 28 -10.66 4.76 -5.97
C SER A 28 -9.59 3.66 -5.91
N LEU A 29 -9.80 2.61 -5.11
CA LEU A 29 -8.92 1.45 -5.05
C LEU A 29 -9.17 0.49 -6.22
N THR A 30 -9.10 1.04 -7.43
CA THR A 30 -9.30 0.30 -8.66
C THR A 30 -8.04 -0.49 -9.03
N PRO A 31 -8.15 -1.53 -9.87
CA PRO A 31 -6.98 -2.23 -10.41
C PRO A 31 -5.98 -1.30 -11.12
N GLN A 32 -6.45 -0.19 -11.71
CA GLN A 32 -5.57 0.81 -12.34
C GLN A 32 -4.72 1.55 -11.30
N THR A 33 -5.30 1.97 -10.18
CA THR A 33 -4.58 2.61 -9.07
C THR A 33 -3.52 1.66 -8.53
N VAL A 34 -3.91 0.41 -8.22
CA VAL A 34 -2.98 -0.62 -7.71
C VAL A 34 -1.85 -0.89 -8.70
N ARG A 35 -2.15 -1.02 -10.00
CA ARG A 35 -1.14 -1.25 -11.05
C ARG A 35 -0.13 -0.11 -11.12
N ARG A 36 -0.55 1.15 -10.91
CA ARG A 36 0.39 2.29 -10.88
C ARG A 36 1.40 2.17 -9.75
N PHE A 37 0.97 1.78 -8.54
CA PHE A 37 1.88 1.55 -7.42
C PHE A 37 2.80 0.35 -7.67
N ARG A 38 2.25 -0.78 -8.15
CA ARG A 38 3.04 -1.98 -8.49
C ARG A 38 4.05 -1.76 -9.62
N ALA A 39 3.81 -0.79 -10.50
CA ALA A 39 4.77 -0.43 -11.54
C ALA A 39 5.95 0.39 -11.01
N ARG A 40 5.82 0.99 -9.81
CA ARG A 40 6.82 1.91 -9.25
C ARG A 40 7.60 1.35 -8.06
N PHE A 41 7.01 0.40 -7.34
CA PHE A 41 7.56 -0.22 -6.14
C PHE A 41 7.55 -1.75 -6.28
N ASP A 42 8.60 -2.39 -5.79
CA ASP A 42 8.80 -3.84 -5.91
C ASP A 42 7.83 -4.65 -5.04
N SER A 43 7.46 -4.11 -3.87
CA SER A 43 6.55 -4.78 -2.94
C SER A 43 5.42 -3.88 -2.48
N VAL A 44 4.21 -4.20 -2.95
CA VAL A 44 2.98 -3.45 -2.63
C VAL A 44 1.94 -4.39 -2.00
N ALA A 45 1.49 -4.06 -0.79
CA ALA A 45 0.31 -4.67 -0.18
C ALA A 45 -0.94 -3.84 -0.51
N VAL A 46 -2.04 -4.54 -0.75
CA VAL A 46 -3.35 -3.89 -0.95
C VAL A 46 -4.26 -4.32 0.19
N LEU A 47 -4.92 -3.37 0.87
CA LEU A 47 -5.85 -3.62 1.97
C LEU A 47 -7.23 -3.02 1.67
N HIS A 48 -8.27 -3.86 1.62
CA HIS A 48 -9.66 -3.43 1.44
C HIS A 48 -10.69 -4.38 2.03
N SER A 49 -11.95 -3.94 1.98
CA SER A 49 -13.10 -4.65 2.55
C SER A 49 -13.35 -6.01 1.89
N HIS A 50 -13.24 -6.10 0.56
CA HIS A 50 -13.49 -7.33 -0.21
C HIS A 50 -12.45 -8.45 -0.08
N GLN A 51 -11.34 -8.27 0.64
CA GLN A 51 -10.38 -9.35 0.86
C GLN A 51 -10.93 -10.39 1.83
N THR A 52 -10.67 -11.65 1.55
CA THR A 52 -10.90 -12.74 2.50
C THR A 52 -10.02 -12.56 3.74
N THR A 53 -10.42 -13.18 4.85
CA THR A 53 -9.64 -13.17 6.09
C THR A 53 -8.22 -13.72 5.89
N VAL A 54 -8.06 -14.76 5.06
CA VAL A 54 -6.76 -15.38 4.75
C VAL A 54 -5.86 -14.42 3.98
N GLU A 55 -6.38 -13.78 2.93
CA GLU A 55 -5.62 -12.79 2.16
C GLU A 55 -5.21 -11.61 3.03
N ARG A 56 -6.14 -11.08 3.84
CA ARG A 56 -5.85 -9.99 4.76
C ARG A 56 -4.79 -10.37 5.78
N HIS A 57 -4.88 -11.56 6.38
CA HIS A 57 -3.91 -12.05 7.34
C HIS A 57 -2.51 -12.21 6.73
N HIS A 58 -2.43 -12.75 5.52
CA HIS A 58 -1.17 -12.88 4.79
C HIS A 58 -0.54 -11.51 4.51
N GLN A 59 -1.32 -10.53 4.02
CA GLN A 59 -0.80 -9.17 3.83
C GLN A 59 -0.37 -8.53 5.16
N TRP A 60 -1.13 -8.73 6.23
CA TRP A 60 -0.81 -8.21 7.57
C TRP A 60 0.54 -8.71 8.08
N GLN A 61 0.81 -10.01 7.95
CA GLN A 61 2.09 -10.60 8.36
C GLN A 61 3.26 -10.05 7.53
N ARG A 62 3.10 -9.92 6.21
CA ARG A 62 4.13 -9.35 5.33
C ARG A 62 4.44 -7.90 5.68
N ILE A 63 3.41 -7.11 5.98
CA ILE A 63 3.58 -5.72 6.41
C ILE A 63 4.35 -5.68 7.72
N ALA A 64 3.92 -6.45 8.74
CA ALA A 64 4.56 -6.50 10.06
C ALA A 64 6.03 -6.95 10.03
N ARG A 65 6.41 -7.74 9.03
CA ARG A 65 7.79 -8.23 8.82
C ARG A 65 8.68 -7.24 8.05
N GLY A 66 8.14 -6.10 7.62
CA GLY A 66 8.88 -5.14 6.79
C GLY A 66 9.06 -5.58 5.33
N GLU A 67 8.35 -6.60 4.86
CA GLU A 67 8.50 -7.18 3.51
C GLU A 67 7.74 -6.38 2.43
N VAL A 68 7.09 -5.29 2.83
CA VAL A 68 6.24 -4.47 1.97
C VAL A 68 6.74 -3.03 1.98
N GLN A 69 7.07 -2.48 0.83
CA GLN A 69 7.49 -1.08 0.72
C GLN A 69 6.30 -0.14 0.86
N VAL A 70 5.16 -0.48 0.23
CA VAL A 70 3.98 0.40 0.18
C VAL A 70 2.70 -0.37 0.48
N VAL A 71 1.91 0.13 1.43
CA VAL A 71 0.53 -0.32 1.68
C VAL A 71 -0.43 0.64 1.00
N VAL A 72 -1.24 0.15 0.06
CA VAL A 72 -2.31 0.92 -0.58
C VAL A 72 -3.64 0.39 -0.08
N GLY A 73 -4.47 1.24 0.50
CA GLY A 73 -5.75 0.76 0.98
C GLY A 73 -6.74 1.85 1.29
N ALA A 74 -7.95 1.42 1.66
CA ALA A 74 -8.98 2.32 2.12
C ALA A 74 -8.75 2.74 3.58
N ARG A 75 -9.77 3.32 4.22
CA ARG A 75 -9.67 3.87 5.58
C ARG A 75 -9.10 2.89 6.61
N SER A 76 -9.47 1.61 6.54
CA SER A 76 -9.01 0.58 7.50
C SER A 76 -7.51 0.25 7.39
N ALA A 77 -6.86 0.60 6.28
CA ALA A 77 -5.43 0.36 6.10
C ALA A 77 -4.56 1.21 7.04
N ILE A 78 -5.11 2.24 7.68
CA ILE A 78 -4.42 3.05 8.69
C ILE A 78 -3.92 2.22 9.89
N PHE A 79 -4.54 1.06 10.13
CA PHE A 79 -4.16 0.17 11.23
C PHE A 79 -3.08 -0.85 10.84
N ALA A 80 -2.58 -0.80 9.60
CA ALA A 80 -1.54 -1.72 9.16
C ALA A 80 -0.28 -1.59 10.04
N PRO A 81 0.40 -2.70 10.39
CA PRO A 81 1.53 -2.71 11.31
C PRO A 81 2.84 -2.34 10.58
N THR A 82 2.93 -1.10 10.09
CA THR A 82 4.14 -0.56 9.42
C THR A 82 5.20 -0.04 10.38
#